data_AF-A0A2E3CX35-F1
#
_entry.id   AF-A0A2E3CX35-F1
#
_cell.length_a   1.000
_cell.length_b   1.000
_cell.length_c   1.000
_cell.angle_alpha   90.00
_cell.angle_beta   90.00
_cell.angle_gamma   90.00
#
_symmetry.space_group_name_H-M   'P 1'
#
loop_
_entity.id
_entity.type
_entity.pdbx_description
1 polymer ?
#
loop_
_entity_poly.entity_id
_entity_poly.type
_entity_poly.pdbx_seq_one_letter_code
_entity_poly.pdbx_strand_id
1 'polypeptide(L)'
;MAKPKSNVKKQPKKYALQGSGFPQELANAKAFLAAQEPQKAVALYQRILQKDPMQLHANYSLAMVLHRSGRNDAALMHVGRVVAQQPEHIDSQVLLGNVLLALGRQQEALQNIRKLADLYPREDAVFMALGNVEESCGHLDAAIRHWDKAFSLNRKQVPALVNQARVRSAQGDVDAALTLLRRARALKPGYGECHYRIAMLAKQTAYSEDIKLMESAAQQGGGTRQDKMYLAHALGKVFDDLQEYDKAFRYLQEGNDLRKQSLPQPYSGELEQAQFNQIKSLFSGDFIQRYRLAEEAPFTPVFVVGMPRSGTSLVEQILASHSKVFGAGELQDMNEVITRLQTITAKPFPEGLDQLSATHYRTLAARYVERVSTETDKSVIVDKMPHNFRYLGLIAVLFPNARIIHCQRDPMDTCFSIYKQLFSESHPYACDQAALGHYYRLYQDLIAHWSQVMPDKILNLQYEDLVAETEQKTRQMLAFCGLEFEPDCLSFFTTRRIVNTPSQAQVRQPIYKSAVHHWQHYEEQLQRLKSALDN
;
A
#
# COMPACT_ATOMS: atom_id res chain seq x y z
N MET A 1 -25.20 53.77 30.78
CA MET A 1 -24.90 52.32 30.81
C MET A 1 -25.83 51.60 29.85
N ALA A 2 -25.31 51.02 28.77
CA ALA A 2 -25.84 49.82 28.13
C ALA A 2 -24.82 49.39 27.05
N LYS A 3 -24.07 48.31 27.32
CA LYS A 3 -23.13 47.72 26.35
C LYS A 3 -23.91 47.02 25.23
N PRO A 4 -23.49 47.10 23.96
CA PRO A 4 -24.10 46.30 22.90
C PRO A 4 -23.71 44.83 23.10
N LYS A 5 -24.72 43.95 23.03
CA LYS A 5 -24.58 42.50 23.12
C LYS A 5 -23.68 42.01 21.98
N SER A 6 -22.68 41.21 22.34
CA SER A 6 -21.78 40.55 21.40
C SER A 6 -22.56 39.59 20.50
N ASN A 7 -22.39 39.78 19.20
CA ASN A 7 -22.83 38.85 18.17
C ASN A 7 -21.98 37.57 18.28
N VAL A 8 -22.52 36.53 18.92
CA VAL A 8 -21.94 35.18 18.87
C VAL A 8 -22.05 34.68 17.43
N LYS A 9 -20.91 34.63 16.72
CA LYS A 9 -20.81 34.05 15.38
C LYS A 9 -21.33 32.60 15.43
N LYS A 10 -22.49 32.33 14.81
CA LYS A 10 -22.98 30.96 14.55
C LYS A 10 -21.90 30.20 13.77
N GLN A 11 -21.40 29.09 14.32
CA GLN A 11 -20.54 28.16 13.56
C GLN A 11 -21.32 27.68 12.31
N PRO A 12 -20.68 27.59 11.13
CA PRO A 12 -21.39 27.19 9.91
C PRO A 12 -21.84 25.73 10.00
N LYS A 13 -23.11 25.45 9.64
CA LYS A 13 -23.76 24.12 9.68
C LYS A 13 -22.99 22.98 8.97
N LYS A 14 -22.02 23.31 8.10
CA LYS A 14 -21.28 22.39 7.23
C LYS A 14 -20.26 21.47 7.93
N TYR A 15 -19.84 21.79 9.17
CA TYR A 15 -18.87 20.98 9.95
C TYR A 15 -19.46 20.45 11.28
N ALA A 16 -20.71 20.78 11.58
CA ALA A 16 -21.33 20.40 12.85
C ALA A 16 -22.35 19.29 12.61
N LEU A 17 -22.06 18.09 13.11
CA LEU A 17 -23.06 17.03 13.22
C LEU A 17 -24.12 17.48 14.23
N GLN A 18 -25.38 17.45 13.81
CA GLN A 18 -26.51 17.76 14.69
C GLN A 18 -26.96 16.48 15.39
N GLY A 19 -27.41 16.58 16.63
CA GLY A 19 -27.83 15.42 17.41
C GLY A 19 -27.47 15.60 18.87
N SER A 20 -28.46 15.51 19.74
CA SER A 20 -28.32 15.54 21.18
C SER A 20 -28.36 14.11 21.74
N GLY A 21 -27.48 13.78 22.69
CA GLY A 21 -27.52 12.50 23.42
C GLY A 21 -26.15 11.85 23.57
N PHE A 22 -25.97 11.14 24.68
CA PHE A 22 -24.75 10.39 25.04
C PHE A 22 -23.44 11.22 25.11
N PRO A 23 -23.44 12.47 25.65
CA PRO A 23 -22.24 13.31 25.63
C PRO A 23 -21.07 12.69 26.40
N GLN A 24 -21.34 12.00 27.51
CA GLN A 24 -20.32 11.35 28.31
C GLN A 24 -19.74 10.12 27.59
N GLU A 25 -20.58 9.28 26.99
CA GLU A 25 -20.14 8.10 26.27
C GLU A 25 -19.37 8.48 25.00
N LEU A 26 -19.80 9.52 24.28
CA LEU A 26 -19.07 10.05 23.12
C LEU A 26 -17.72 10.63 23.54
N ALA A 27 -17.65 11.35 24.66
CA ALA A 27 -16.38 11.86 25.20
C ALA A 27 -15.43 10.72 25.61
N ASN A 28 -15.95 9.69 26.29
CA ASN A 28 -15.19 8.50 26.67
C ASN A 28 -14.69 7.73 25.44
N ALA A 29 -15.52 7.57 24.39
CA ALA A 29 -15.12 6.90 23.16
C ALA A 29 -14.00 7.68 22.46
N LYS A 30 -14.08 9.02 22.43
CA LYS A 30 -13.03 9.88 21.92
C LYS A 30 -11.74 9.77 22.75
N ALA A 31 -11.86 9.65 24.08
CA ALA A 31 -10.71 9.43 24.95
C ALA A 31 -10.03 8.08 24.67
N PHE A 32 -10.79 7.00 24.44
CA PHE A 32 -10.23 5.72 24.02
C PHE A 32 -9.49 5.82 22.68
N LEU A 33 -10.02 6.56 21.70
CA LEU A 33 -9.29 6.82 20.45
C LEU A 33 -7.99 7.59 20.68
N ALA A 34 -8.00 8.60 21.57
CA ALA A 34 -6.81 9.34 21.94
C ALA A 34 -5.77 8.48 22.69
N ALA A 35 -6.24 7.51 23.48
CA ALA A 35 -5.44 6.50 24.17
C ALA A 35 -4.98 5.34 23.27
N GLN A 36 -5.30 5.36 21.96
CA GLN A 36 -5.00 4.28 21.01
C GLN A 36 -5.67 2.94 21.36
N GLU A 37 -6.87 3.00 21.90
CA GLU A 37 -7.70 1.84 22.25
C GLU A 37 -8.96 1.77 21.35
N PRO A 38 -8.80 1.61 20.02
CA PRO A 38 -9.91 1.71 19.07
C PRO A 38 -11.00 0.66 19.30
N GLN A 39 -10.66 -0.52 19.83
CA GLN A 39 -11.63 -1.57 20.13
C GLN A 39 -12.61 -1.14 21.24
N LYS A 40 -12.11 -0.44 22.27
CA LYS A 40 -12.96 0.11 23.34
C LYS A 40 -13.85 1.23 22.83
N ALA A 41 -13.33 2.09 21.94
CA ALA A 41 -14.12 3.12 21.29
C ALA A 41 -15.24 2.52 20.42
N VAL A 42 -14.93 1.51 19.60
CA VAL A 42 -15.91 0.79 18.75
C VAL A 42 -17.02 0.18 19.59
N ALA A 43 -16.68 -0.54 20.66
CA ALA A 43 -17.67 -1.14 21.55
C ALA A 43 -18.61 -0.08 22.16
N LEU A 44 -18.07 1.09 22.52
CA LEU A 44 -18.87 2.18 23.07
C LEU A 44 -19.76 2.85 22.02
N TYR A 45 -19.28 3.07 20.80
CA TYR A 45 -20.11 3.55 19.70
C TYR A 45 -21.22 2.56 19.37
N GLN A 46 -20.94 1.25 19.35
CA GLN A 46 -21.96 0.22 19.13
C GLN A 46 -23.04 0.25 20.22
N ARG A 47 -22.68 0.43 21.49
CA ARG A 47 -23.67 0.59 22.59
C ARG A 47 -24.53 1.83 22.44
N ILE A 48 -23.96 2.95 21.99
CA ILE A 48 -24.73 4.15 21.68
C ILE A 48 -25.73 3.84 20.56
N LEU A 49 -25.28 3.18 19.49
CA LEU A 49 -26.11 2.85 18.33
C LEU A 49 -27.15 1.76 18.59
N GLN A 50 -27.00 0.96 19.64
CA GLN A 50 -28.07 0.07 20.12
C GLN A 50 -29.24 0.84 20.75
N LYS A 51 -28.95 1.98 21.39
CA LYS A 51 -29.97 2.84 22.02
C LYS A 51 -30.55 3.86 21.05
N ASP A 52 -29.71 4.42 20.19
CA ASP A 52 -30.08 5.35 19.13
C ASP A 52 -29.33 5.00 17.83
N PRO A 53 -29.95 4.19 16.95
CA PRO A 53 -29.34 3.76 15.69
C PRO A 53 -28.95 4.90 14.74
N MET A 54 -29.59 6.08 14.88
CA MET A 54 -29.38 7.24 14.02
C MET A 54 -28.49 8.31 14.67
N GLN A 55 -27.85 8.02 15.81
CA GLN A 55 -26.99 9.02 16.45
C GLN A 55 -25.78 9.36 15.53
N LEU A 56 -25.75 10.60 15.02
CA LEU A 56 -24.86 10.98 13.91
C LEU A 56 -23.39 10.93 14.30
N HIS A 57 -23.03 11.41 15.50
CA HIS A 57 -21.65 11.40 15.98
C HIS A 57 -21.10 9.98 16.14
N ALA A 58 -21.91 9.04 16.64
CA ALA A 58 -21.52 7.64 16.80
C ALA A 58 -21.38 6.94 15.45
N ASN A 59 -22.34 7.14 14.53
CA ASN A 59 -22.25 6.61 13.16
C ASN A 59 -21.02 7.15 12.42
N TYR A 60 -20.77 8.47 12.46
CA TYR A 60 -19.61 9.07 11.82
C TYR A 60 -18.28 8.55 12.39
N SER A 61 -18.15 8.56 13.73
CA SER A 61 -16.91 8.13 14.38
C SER A 61 -16.64 6.63 14.17
N LEU A 62 -17.70 5.80 14.23
CA LEU A 62 -17.58 4.37 13.95
C LEU A 62 -17.20 4.12 12.49
N ALA A 63 -17.79 4.84 11.53
CA ALA A 63 -17.41 4.75 10.12
C ALA A 63 -15.94 5.08 9.90
N MET A 64 -15.42 6.14 10.55
CA MET A 64 -14.00 6.49 10.48
C MET A 64 -13.10 5.36 10.98
N VAL A 65 -13.43 4.75 12.13
CA VAL A 65 -12.62 3.67 12.71
C VAL A 65 -12.68 2.41 11.82
N LEU A 66 -13.87 2.05 11.33
CA LEU A 66 -14.07 0.91 10.44
C LEU A 66 -13.30 1.08 9.13
N HIS A 67 -13.35 2.26 8.52
CA HIS A 67 -12.58 2.57 7.31
C HIS A 67 -11.07 2.43 7.55
N ARG A 68 -10.56 2.97 8.66
CA ARG A 68 -9.15 2.82 9.05
C ARG A 68 -8.75 1.38 9.35
N SER A 69 -9.71 0.50 9.65
CA SER A 69 -9.47 -0.94 9.85
C SER A 69 -9.78 -1.77 8.59
N GLY A 70 -9.96 -1.13 7.43
CA GLY A 70 -10.26 -1.79 6.15
C GLY A 70 -11.68 -2.38 6.04
N ARG A 71 -12.54 -2.19 7.04
CA ARG A 71 -13.93 -2.69 7.07
C ARG A 71 -14.85 -1.73 6.31
N ASN A 72 -14.56 -1.54 5.03
CA ASN A 72 -15.15 -0.47 4.21
C ASN A 72 -16.65 -0.66 3.94
N ASP A 73 -17.18 -1.87 3.82
CA ASP A 73 -18.63 -2.09 3.67
C ASP A 73 -19.41 -1.64 4.89
N ALA A 74 -18.93 -1.99 6.09
CA ALA A 74 -19.52 -1.54 7.33
C ALA A 74 -19.37 -0.02 7.50
N ALA A 75 -18.22 0.54 7.12
CA ALA A 75 -18.01 1.98 7.11
C ALA A 75 -19.00 2.69 6.18
N LEU A 76 -19.26 2.15 5.00
CA LEU A 76 -20.20 2.69 4.01
C LEU A 76 -21.62 2.77 4.59
N MET A 77 -22.07 1.72 5.27
CA MET A 77 -23.38 1.71 5.94
C MET A 77 -23.48 2.85 6.96
N HIS A 78 -22.47 3.00 7.83
CA HIS A 78 -22.50 4.00 8.90
C HIS A 78 -22.36 5.44 8.39
N VAL A 79 -21.44 5.72 7.46
CA VAL A 79 -21.31 7.07 6.88
C VAL A 79 -22.52 7.42 6.00
N GLY A 80 -23.12 6.44 5.32
CA GLY A 80 -24.34 6.60 4.53
C GLY A 80 -25.52 7.10 5.37
N ARG A 81 -25.68 6.60 6.61
CA ARG A 81 -26.70 7.11 7.55
C ARG A 81 -26.49 8.59 7.88
N VAL A 82 -25.23 9.01 8.05
CA VAL A 82 -24.90 10.40 8.37
C VAL A 82 -25.19 11.31 7.19
N VAL A 83 -24.76 10.91 5.98
CA VAL A 83 -24.97 11.67 4.75
C VAL A 83 -26.45 11.74 4.37
N ALA A 84 -27.26 10.72 4.67
CA ALA A 84 -28.70 10.74 4.44
C ALA A 84 -29.41 11.81 5.30
N GLN A 85 -28.97 12.03 6.54
CA GLN A 85 -29.54 13.03 7.44
C GLN A 85 -28.92 14.42 7.24
N GLN A 86 -27.63 14.47 6.87
CA GLN A 86 -26.89 15.71 6.64
C GLN A 86 -26.08 15.65 5.34
N PRO A 87 -26.75 15.80 4.18
CA PRO A 87 -26.10 15.71 2.87
C PRO A 87 -25.07 16.82 2.63
N GLU A 88 -25.07 17.88 3.44
CA GLU A 88 -24.15 19.01 3.32
C GLU A 88 -22.96 18.96 4.31
N HIS A 89 -22.88 17.94 5.16
CA HIS A 89 -21.81 17.81 6.14
C HIS A 89 -20.50 17.38 5.44
N ILE A 90 -19.55 18.32 5.36
CA ILE A 90 -18.32 18.17 4.55
C ILE A 90 -17.53 16.94 4.96
N ASP A 91 -17.24 16.77 6.25
CA ASP A 91 -16.38 15.68 6.71
C ASP A 91 -17.00 14.30 6.46
N SER A 92 -18.34 14.19 6.49
CA SER A 92 -19.02 12.93 6.18
C SER A 92 -19.08 12.64 4.69
N GLN A 93 -19.23 13.66 3.85
CA GLN A 93 -19.13 13.49 2.40
C GLN A 93 -17.69 13.12 1.98
N VAL A 94 -16.68 13.77 2.56
CA VAL A 94 -15.27 13.41 2.36
C VAL A 94 -15.00 11.97 2.80
N LEU A 95 -15.51 11.55 3.97
CA LEU A 95 -15.38 10.17 4.43
C LEU A 95 -16.10 9.19 3.49
N LEU A 96 -17.29 9.53 2.99
CA LEU A 96 -18.01 8.71 2.00
C LEU A 96 -17.19 8.54 0.73
N GLY A 97 -16.62 9.62 0.17
CA GLY A 97 -15.73 9.56 -0.98
C GLY A 97 -14.54 8.62 -0.76
N ASN A 98 -13.88 8.72 0.39
CA ASN A 98 -12.74 7.84 0.75
C ASN A 98 -13.16 6.37 0.89
N VAL A 99 -14.32 6.11 1.49
CA VAL A 99 -14.86 4.74 1.61
C VAL A 99 -15.23 4.18 0.24
N LEU A 100 -15.82 4.97 -0.65
CA LEU A 100 -16.14 4.57 -2.02
C LEU A 100 -14.88 4.22 -2.82
N LEU A 101 -13.82 5.02 -2.71
CA LEU A 101 -12.51 4.71 -3.29
C LEU A 101 -11.98 3.36 -2.80
N ALA A 102 -12.03 3.14 -1.48
CA ALA A 102 -11.54 1.91 -0.87
C ALA A 102 -12.39 0.66 -1.22
N LEU A 103 -13.59 0.86 -1.76
CA LEU A 103 -14.46 -0.18 -2.32
C LEU A 103 -14.33 -0.31 -3.86
N GLY A 104 -13.38 0.39 -4.48
CA GLY A 104 -13.21 0.41 -5.94
C GLY A 104 -14.27 1.21 -6.71
N ARG A 105 -15.18 1.91 -6.01
CA ARG A 105 -16.28 2.71 -6.60
C ARG A 105 -15.79 4.11 -6.98
N GLN A 106 -14.77 4.15 -7.83
CA GLN A 106 -14.02 5.37 -8.17
C GLN A 106 -14.88 6.48 -8.78
N GLN A 107 -15.73 6.14 -9.76
CA GLN A 107 -16.59 7.13 -10.42
C GLN A 107 -17.61 7.76 -9.46
N GLU A 108 -18.15 6.97 -8.54
CA GLU A 108 -19.09 7.46 -7.53
C GLU A 108 -18.39 8.37 -6.52
N ALA A 109 -17.17 8.01 -6.08
CA ALA A 109 -16.35 8.87 -5.23
C ALA A 109 -16.06 10.22 -5.91
N LEU A 110 -15.72 10.19 -7.20
CA LEU A 110 -15.42 11.36 -7.99
C LEU A 110 -16.63 12.28 -8.16
N GLN A 111 -17.80 11.72 -8.52
CA GLN A 111 -19.04 12.47 -8.62
C GLN A 111 -19.45 13.09 -7.28
N ASN A 112 -19.32 12.33 -6.18
CA ASN A 112 -19.63 12.79 -4.83
C ASN A 112 -18.81 14.03 -4.45
N ILE A 113 -17.48 13.95 -4.57
CA ILE A 113 -16.59 15.02 -4.13
C ILE A 113 -16.61 16.21 -5.10
N ARG A 114 -16.81 16.00 -6.41
CA ARG A 114 -16.99 17.11 -7.38
C ARG A 114 -18.23 17.95 -7.04
N LYS A 115 -19.37 17.31 -6.76
CA LYS A 115 -20.58 18.01 -6.31
C LYS A 115 -20.32 18.81 -5.04
N LEU A 116 -19.53 18.25 -4.11
CA LEU A 116 -19.16 18.96 -2.89
C LEU A 116 -18.28 20.19 -3.20
N ALA A 117 -17.36 20.10 -4.14
CA ALA A 117 -16.50 21.20 -4.57
C ALA A 117 -17.30 22.34 -5.23
N ASP A 118 -18.33 22.01 -6.01
CA ASP A 118 -19.23 22.99 -6.62
C ASP A 118 -20.05 23.75 -5.57
N LEU A 119 -20.52 23.07 -4.53
CA LEU A 119 -21.25 23.68 -3.42
C LEU A 119 -20.36 24.53 -2.51
N TYR A 120 -19.07 24.16 -2.40
CA TYR A 120 -18.14 24.74 -1.45
C TYR A 120 -16.82 25.20 -2.11
N PRO A 121 -16.87 26.17 -3.05
CA PRO A 121 -15.72 26.55 -3.89
C PRO A 121 -14.59 27.30 -3.13
N ARG A 122 -14.76 27.53 -1.82
CA ARG A 122 -13.78 28.18 -0.95
C ARG A 122 -13.32 27.30 0.23
N GLU A 123 -13.75 26.05 0.29
CA GLU A 123 -13.36 25.13 1.37
C GLU A 123 -12.15 24.31 0.93
N ASP A 124 -11.00 24.57 1.54
CA ASP A 124 -9.74 23.91 1.20
C ASP A 124 -9.78 22.39 1.42
N ALA A 125 -10.47 21.92 2.45
CA ALA A 125 -10.64 20.50 2.74
C ALA A 125 -11.32 19.73 1.59
N VAL A 126 -12.24 20.38 0.86
CA VAL A 126 -12.95 19.78 -0.27
C VAL A 126 -12.03 19.63 -1.47
N PHE A 127 -11.21 20.65 -1.78
CA PHE A 127 -10.21 20.55 -2.84
C PHE A 127 -9.06 19.58 -2.50
N MET A 128 -8.72 19.43 -1.21
CA MET A 128 -7.83 18.35 -0.76
C MET A 128 -8.41 16.97 -1.08
N ALA A 129 -9.68 16.74 -0.72
CA ALA A 129 -10.35 15.47 -1.01
C ALA A 129 -10.47 15.22 -2.51
N LEU A 130 -10.83 16.24 -3.30
CA LEU A 130 -10.95 16.11 -4.74
C LEU A 130 -9.62 15.77 -5.39
N GLY A 131 -8.53 16.41 -4.95
CA GLY A 131 -7.19 16.05 -5.41
C GLY A 131 -6.84 14.59 -5.13
N ASN A 132 -7.16 14.07 -3.95
CA ASN A 132 -6.91 12.67 -3.59
C ASN A 132 -7.75 11.67 -4.42
N VAL A 133 -9.01 12.02 -4.70
CA VAL A 133 -9.89 11.20 -5.54
C VAL A 133 -9.43 11.20 -7.00
N GLU A 134 -9.13 12.36 -7.58
CA GLU A 134 -8.61 12.47 -8.95
C GLU A 134 -7.31 11.67 -9.11
N GLU A 135 -6.44 11.72 -8.10
CA GLU A 135 -5.21 10.93 -8.10
C GLU A 135 -5.49 9.42 -8.07
N SER A 136 -6.43 8.97 -7.24
CA SER A 136 -6.84 7.56 -7.18
C SER A 136 -7.47 7.09 -8.49
N CYS A 137 -8.07 8.00 -9.25
CA CYS A 137 -8.58 7.76 -10.60
C CYS A 137 -7.51 7.90 -11.71
N GLY A 138 -6.25 8.16 -11.37
CA GLY A 138 -5.16 8.32 -12.34
C GLY A 138 -5.08 9.70 -13.01
N HIS A 139 -5.96 10.64 -12.67
CA HIS A 139 -5.97 12.00 -13.22
C HIS A 139 -4.95 12.92 -12.51
N LEU A 140 -3.67 12.60 -12.64
CA LEU A 140 -2.58 13.21 -11.85
C LEU A 140 -2.48 14.73 -12.02
N ASP A 141 -2.63 15.27 -13.23
CA ASP A 141 -2.58 16.72 -13.46
C ASP A 141 -3.77 17.44 -12.83
N ALA A 142 -4.95 16.82 -12.85
CA ALA A 142 -6.12 17.34 -12.16
C ALA A 142 -5.87 17.34 -10.65
N ALA A 143 -5.34 16.25 -10.09
CA ALA A 143 -5.00 16.15 -8.68
C ALA A 143 -4.08 17.29 -8.21
N ILE A 144 -3.00 17.56 -8.96
CA ILE A 144 -2.05 18.64 -8.67
C ILE A 144 -2.76 20.01 -8.64
N ARG A 145 -3.59 20.33 -9.65
CA ARG A 145 -4.33 21.60 -9.69
C ARG A 145 -5.26 21.78 -8.48
N HIS A 146 -5.89 20.69 -8.01
CA HIS A 146 -6.81 20.74 -6.89
C HIS A 146 -6.07 20.88 -5.54
N TRP A 147 -4.94 20.21 -5.37
CA TRP A 147 -4.07 20.43 -4.22
C TRP A 147 -3.48 21.85 -4.19
N ASP A 148 -3.10 22.41 -5.36
CA ASP A 148 -2.68 23.81 -5.47
C ASP A 148 -3.80 24.77 -5.05
N LYS A 149 -5.04 24.49 -5.48
CA LYS A 149 -6.21 25.27 -5.08
C LYS A 149 -6.42 25.19 -3.57
N ALA A 150 -6.40 24.00 -2.98
CA ALA A 150 -6.52 23.80 -1.54
C ALA A 150 -5.44 24.59 -0.77
N PHE A 151 -4.19 24.51 -1.21
CA PHE A 151 -3.08 25.21 -0.59
C PHE A 151 -3.17 26.74 -0.77
N SER A 152 -3.72 27.22 -1.88
CA SER A 152 -3.98 28.65 -2.10
C SER A 152 -5.07 29.21 -1.18
N LEU A 153 -6.08 28.41 -0.87
CA LEU A 153 -7.17 28.74 0.04
C LEU A 153 -6.71 28.71 1.51
N ASN A 154 -5.85 27.75 1.85
CA ASN A 154 -5.32 27.59 3.20
C ASN A 154 -3.85 27.14 3.17
N ARG A 155 -2.94 28.06 3.50
CA ARG A 155 -1.49 27.80 3.57
C ARG A 155 -1.08 26.76 4.63
N LYS A 156 -2.00 26.37 5.53
CA LYS A 156 -1.77 25.29 6.51
C LYS A 156 -2.03 23.89 5.94
N GLN A 157 -2.56 23.77 4.71
CA GLN A 157 -2.70 22.49 4.02
C GLN A 157 -1.36 21.98 3.48
N VAL A 158 -0.39 21.81 4.38
CA VAL A 158 0.93 21.27 4.07
C VAL A 158 0.87 19.87 3.41
N PRO A 159 -0.08 18.97 3.75
CA PRO A 159 -0.22 17.69 3.04
C PRO A 159 -0.41 17.82 1.52
N ALA A 160 -0.96 18.95 1.03
CA ALA A 160 -1.08 19.22 -0.41
C ALA A 160 0.29 19.18 -1.11
N LEU A 161 1.30 19.81 -0.51
CA LEU A 161 2.66 19.86 -1.05
C LEU A 161 3.32 18.47 -1.04
N VAL A 162 3.07 17.68 0.00
CA VAL A 162 3.60 16.32 0.13
C VAL A 162 2.99 15.39 -0.91
N ASN A 163 1.67 15.47 -1.14
CA ASN A 163 0.98 14.69 -2.16
C ASN A 163 1.47 15.04 -3.57
N GLN A 164 1.63 16.33 -3.88
CA GLN A 164 2.22 16.77 -5.15
C GLN A 164 3.65 16.24 -5.31
N ALA A 165 4.49 16.34 -4.27
CA ALA A 165 5.86 15.84 -4.32
C ALA A 165 5.91 14.33 -4.60
N ARG A 166 4.98 13.55 -4.03
CA ARG A 166 4.88 12.11 -4.30
C ARG A 166 4.54 11.85 -5.77
N VAL A 167 3.59 12.57 -6.34
CA VAL A 167 3.23 12.43 -7.77
C VAL A 167 4.40 12.83 -8.68
N ARG A 168 5.07 13.96 -8.39
CA ARG A 168 6.25 14.42 -9.14
C ARG A 168 7.39 13.40 -9.09
N SER A 169 7.66 12.84 -7.91
CA SER A 169 8.59 11.72 -7.76
C SER A 169 8.19 10.52 -8.62
N ALA A 170 6.93 10.09 -8.59
CA ALA A 170 6.40 8.99 -9.41
C ALA A 170 6.66 9.21 -10.92
N GLN A 171 6.54 10.47 -11.37
CA GLN A 171 6.81 10.92 -12.73
C GLN A 171 8.32 11.03 -13.07
N GLY A 172 9.20 10.93 -12.07
CA GLY A 172 10.66 11.05 -12.23
C GLY A 172 11.21 12.47 -12.03
N ASP A 173 10.37 13.45 -11.70
CA ASP A 173 10.77 14.83 -11.40
C ASP A 173 11.16 14.97 -9.92
N VAL A 174 12.35 14.45 -9.60
CA VAL A 174 12.89 14.39 -8.23
C VAL A 174 13.19 15.79 -7.69
N ASP A 175 13.68 16.72 -8.52
CA ASP A 175 14.04 18.07 -8.09
C ASP A 175 12.82 18.90 -7.69
N ALA A 176 11.72 18.83 -8.48
CA ALA A 176 10.48 19.47 -8.09
C ALA A 176 9.90 18.85 -6.81
N ALA A 177 9.97 17.52 -6.67
CA ALA A 177 9.53 16.83 -5.46
C ALA A 177 10.30 17.28 -4.22
N LEU A 178 11.64 17.34 -4.28
CA LEU A 178 12.47 17.82 -3.16
C LEU A 178 12.19 19.29 -2.83
N THR A 179 11.97 20.14 -3.82
CA THR A 179 11.60 21.55 -3.61
C THR A 179 10.29 21.69 -2.83
N LEU A 180 9.26 20.94 -3.24
CA LEU A 180 7.96 20.91 -2.55
C LEU A 180 8.08 20.37 -1.12
N LEU A 181 8.86 19.31 -0.90
CA LEU A 181 9.07 18.72 0.43
C LEU A 181 9.84 19.66 1.36
N ARG A 182 10.89 20.34 0.86
CA ARG A 182 11.63 21.34 1.65
C ARG A 182 10.76 22.52 2.04
N ARG A 183 9.86 22.97 1.14
CA ARG A 183 8.84 23.98 1.45
C ARG A 183 7.85 23.49 2.50
N ALA A 184 7.38 22.25 2.39
CA ALA A 184 6.47 21.64 3.35
C ALA A 184 7.11 21.56 4.75
N ARG A 185 8.37 21.12 4.83
CA ARG A 185 9.16 21.09 6.06
C ARG A 185 9.36 22.49 6.66
N ALA A 186 9.62 23.51 5.85
CA ALA A 186 9.75 24.89 6.34
C ALA A 186 8.46 25.40 6.99
N LEU A 187 7.29 25.02 6.45
CA LEU A 187 5.98 25.39 7.01
C LEU A 187 5.60 24.59 8.26
N LYS A 188 6.01 23.32 8.33
CA LYS A 188 5.76 22.42 9.47
C LYS A 188 7.02 21.59 9.76
N PRO A 189 7.98 22.11 10.56
CA PRO A 189 9.27 21.46 10.81
C PRO A 189 9.17 20.05 11.40
N GLY A 190 8.15 19.78 12.21
CA GLY A 190 7.90 18.47 12.81
C GLY A 190 7.10 17.50 11.94
N TYR A 191 6.84 17.79 10.66
CA TYR A 191 6.09 16.89 9.79
C TYR A 191 6.97 15.73 9.32
N GLY A 192 6.93 14.62 10.03
CA GLY A 192 7.87 13.51 9.86
C GLY A 192 7.83 12.90 8.46
N GLU A 193 6.65 12.80 7.85
CA GLU A 193 6.49 12.29 6.48
C GLU A 193 7.33 13.08 5.45
N CYS A 194 7.45 14.40 5.63
CA CYS A 194 8.28 15.22 4.74
C CYS A 194 9.75 14.82 4.82
N HIS A 195 10.27 14.65 6.05
CA HIS A 195 11.65 14.25 6.30
C HIS A 195 11.93 12.85 5.75
N TYR A 196 11.02 11.91 6.00
CA TYR A 196 11.10 10.56 5.45
C TYR A 196 11.20 10.57 3.93
N ARG A 197 10.31 11.32 3.24
CA ARG A 197 10.34 11.42 1.78
C ARG A 197 11.61 12.08 1.24
N ILE A 198 12.12 13.13 1.89
CA ILE A 198 13.41 13.75 1.52
C ILE A 198 14.53 12.71 1.62
N ALA A 199 14.60 11.98 2.73
CA ALA A 199 15.59 10.92 2.94
C ALA A 199 15.49 9.86 1.83
N MET A 200 14.29 9.40 1.48
CA MET A 200 14.12 8.37 0.44
C MET A 200 14.49 8.84 -0.98
N LEU A 201 14.35 10.13 -1.29
CA LEU A 201 14.63 10.68 -2.62
C LEU A 201 16.09 11.08 -2.85
N ALA A 202 16.82 11.43 -1.78
CA ALA A 202 18.19 11.90 -1.87
C ALA A 202 19.14 11.00 -1.09
N LYS A 203 20.06 10.33 -1.80
CA LYS A 203 21.18 9.61 -1.17
C LYS A 203 22.15 10.63 -0.55
N GLN A 204 22.50 10.43 0.71
CA GLN A 204 23.44 11.29 1.41
C GLN A 204 24.87 10.76 1.24
N THR A 205 25.82 11.63 0.89
CA THR A 205 27.25 11.27 0.81
C THR A 205 28.09 11.99 1.86
N ALA A 206 27.50 12.99 2.53
CA ALA A 206 28.10 13.75 3.61
C ALA A 206 27.00 14.29 4.53
N TYR A 207 27.38 14.64 5.76
CA TYR A 207 26.46 15.20 6.72
C TYR A 207 25.95 16.58 6.25
N SER A 208 24.63 16.72 6.07
CA SER A 208 24.01 17.87 5.42
C SER A 208 23.07 18.65 6.35
N GLU A 209 22.67 19.85 5.92
CA GLU A 209 21.67 20.65 6.64
C GLU A 209 20.31 19.92 6.73
N ASP A 210 19.98 19.10 5.72
CA ASP A 210 18.78 18.26 5.75
C ASP A 210 18.82 17.28 6.94
N ILE A 211 19.98 16.69 7.24
CA ILE A 211 20.16 15.75 8.37
C ILE A 211 20.07 16.48 9.71
N LYS A 212 20.69 17.65 9.86
CA LYS A 212 20.56 18.47 11.09
C LYS A 212 19.10 18.78 11.41
N LEU A 213 18.33 19.16 10.39
CA LEU A 213 16.91 19.46 10.54
C LEU A 213 16.09 18.22 10.91
N MET A 214 16.45 17.04 10.38
CA MET A 214 15.83 15.76 10.79
C MET A 214 16.13 15.43 12.26
N GLU A 215 17.39 15.52 12.69
CA GLU A 215 17.78 15.27 14.08
C GLU A 215 17.11 16.26 15.04
N SER A 216 17.06 17.55 14.68
CA SER A 216 16.38 18.58 15.46
C SER A 216 14.88 18.29 15.60
N ALA A 217 14.21 17.92 14.50
CA ALA A 217 12.79 17.57 14.52
C ALA A 217 12.50 16.31 15.38
N ALA A 218 13.42 15.33 15.38
CA ALA A 218 13.32 14.15 16.22
C ALA A 218 13.48 14.51 17.71
N GLN A 219 14.47 15.35 18.05
CA GLN A 219 14.74 15.79 19.44
C GLN A 219 13.62 16.66 20.03
N GLN A 220 13.03 17.55 19.24
CA GLN A 220 11.88 18.36 19.66
C GLN A 220 10.58 17.55 19.79
N GLY A 221 10.68 16.23 19.63
CA GLY A 221 9.62 15.29 19.97
C GLY A 221 8.54 15.19 18.91
N GLY A 222 8.84 15.45 17.62
CA GLY A 222 8.01 15.23 16.43
C GLY A 222 6.51 15.08 16.71
N GLY A 223 5.71 16.09 16.34
CA GLY A 223 4.38 16.36 16.92
C GLY A 223 3.47 15.16 17.23
N THR A 224 3.49 14.09 16.45
CA THR A 224 2.72 12.85 16.69
C THR A 224 3.62 11.60 16.74
N ARG A 225 3.13 10.49 17.32
CA ARG A 225 3.81 9.17 17.25
C ARG A 225 4.15 8.78 15.80
N GLN A 226 3.25 9.07 14.87
CA GLN A 226 3.46 8.86 13.43
C GLN A 226 4.63 9.70 12.91
N ASP A 227 4.73 10.97 13.29
CA ASP A 227 5.85 11.83 12.89
C ASP A 227 7.19 11.31 13.44
N LYS A 228 7.21 10.85 14.70
CA LYS A 228 8.40 10.23 15.30
C LYS A 228 8.85 8.99 14.54
N MET A 229 7.91 8.10 14.21
CA MET A 229 8.20 6.91 13.41
C MET A 229 8.79 7.28 12.05
N TYR A 230 8.20 8.24 11.33
CA TYR A 230 8.75 8.70 10.06
C TYR A 230 10.16 9.30 10.20
N LEU A 231 10.40 10.11 11.23
CA LEU A 231 11.71 10.70 11.51
C LEU A 231 12.76 9.64 11.84
N ALA A 232 12.41 8.63 12.64
CA ALA A 232 13.30 7.52 12.96
C ALA A 232 13.68 6.73 11.70
N HIS A 233 12.73 6.38 10.82
CA HIS A 233 13.06 5.75 9.54
C HIS A 233 13.88 6.67 8.61
N ALA A 234 13.62 7.99 8.61
CA ALA A 234 14.41 8.94 7.84
C ALA A 234 15.87 8.97 8.31
N LEU A 235 16.09 9.08 9.63
CA LEU A 235 17.41 9.09 10.25
C LEU A 235 18.13 7.75 10.07
N GLY A 236 17.42 6.63 10.22
CA GLY A 236 17.96 5.30 9.93
C GLY A 236 18.48 5.20 8.50
N LYS A 237 17.72 5.71 7.51
CA LYS A 237 18.14 5.72 6.10
C LYS A 237 19.35 6.62 5.86
N VAL A 238 19.36 7.86 6.35
CA VAL A 238 20.47 8.78 6.07
C VAL A 238 21.77 8.36 6.77
N PHE A 239 21.71 7.75 7.96
CA PHE A 239 22.92 7.20 8.58
C PHE A 239 23.39 5.90 7.93
N ASP A 240 22.49 5.09 7.35
CA ASP A 240 22.87 3.95 6.49
C ASP A 240 23.62 4.44 5.23
N ASP A 241 23.14 5.52 4.60
CA ASP A 241 23.84 6.14 3.46
C ASP A 241 25.24 6.66 3.84
N LEU A 242 25.38 7.26 5.04
CA LEU A 242 26.65 7.76 5.57
C LEU A 242 27.55 6.65 6.15
N GLN A 243 27.12 5.40 6.10
CA GLN A 243 27.82 4.23 6.65
C GLN A 243 28.05 4.30 8.17
N GLU A 244 27.24 5.08 8.89
CA GLU A 244 27.19 5.09 10.36
C GLU A 244 26.23 3.99 10.85
N TYR A 245 26.59 2.72 10.61
CA TYR A 245 25.67 1.58 10.73
C TYR A 245 25.06 1.41 12.13
N ASP A 246 25.83 1.60 13.20
CA ASP A 246 25.30 1.52 14.57
C ASP A 246 24.26 2.61 14.88
N LYS A 247 24.49 3.82 14.38
CA LYS A 247 23.53 4.93 14.53
C LYS A 247 22.30 4.69 13.67
N ALA A 248 22.49 4.22 12.45
CA ALA A 248 21.41 3.84 11.54
C ALA A 248 20.51 2.77 12.16
N PHE A 249 21.09 1.71 12.72
CA PHE A 249 20.31 0.61 13.31
C PHE A 249 19.49 1.06 14.52
N ARG A 250 20.05 1.89 15.40
CA ARG A 250 19.31 2.42 16.56
C ARG A 250 18.03 3.16 16.14
N TYR A 251 18.13 4.05 15.16
CA TYR A 251 16.95 4.75 14.63
C TYR A 251 16.00 3.81 13.88
N LEU A 252 16.54 2.84 13.14
CA LEU A 252 15.70 1.87 12.45
C LEU A 252 14.88 1.02 13.44
N GLN A 253 15.52 0.56 14.52
CA GLN A 253 14.86 -0.18 15.58
C GLN A 253 13.79 0.67 16.27
N GLU A 254 14.10 1.93 16.61
CA GLU A 254 13.12 2.87 17.18
C GLU A 254 11.89 3.03 16.26
N GLY A 255 12.11 3.24 14.97
CA GLY A 255 11.04 3.36 13.98
C GLY A 255 10.18 2.10 13.90
N ASN A 256 10.81 0.93 13.86
CA ASN A 256 10.12 -0.36 13.80
C ASN A 256 9.38 -0.71 15.09
N ASP A 257 9.89 -0.33 16.27
CA ASP A 257 9.20 -0.50 17.54
C ASP A 257 7.96 0.39 17.64
N LEU A 258 8.07 1.66 17.23
CA LEU A 258 6.93 2.56 17.13
C LEU A 258 5.89 2.04 16.13
N ARG A 259 6.35 1.47 15.01
CA ARG A 259 5.48 0.86 14.00
C ARG A 259 4.72 -0.32 14.59
N LYS A 260 5.42 -1.25 15.24
CA LYS A 260 4.86 -2.44 15.88
C LYS A 260 3.78 -2.07 16.91
N GLN A 261 4.03 -1.04 17.72
CA GLN A 261 3.08 -0.53 18.70
C GLN A 261 1.86 0.17 18.10
N SER A 262 1.93 0.58 16.82
CA SER A 262 0.86 1.31 16.14
C SER A 262 0.04 0.43 15.19
N LEU A 263 0.35 -0.86 15.06
CA LEU A 263 -0.38 -1.78 14.19
C LEU A 263 -1.81 -2.03 14.74
N PRO A 264 -2.86 -1.87 13.93
CA PRO A 264 -4.22 -2.22 14.35
C PRO A 264 -4.38 -3.69 14.72
N GLN A 265 -3.65 -4.56 14.01
CA GLN A 265 -3.56 -5.99 14.28
C GLN A 265 -2.08 -6.41 14.28
N PRO A 266 -1.54 -6.84 15.44
CA PRO A 266 -0.20 -7.39 15.51
C PRO A 266 -0.06 -8.67 14.69
N TYR A 267 1.17 -8.97 14.28
CA TYR A 267 1.50 -10.23 13.62
C TYR A 267 1.16 -11.43 14.51
N SER A 268 0.47 -12.44 13.95
CA SER A 268 0.21 -13.73 14.60
C SER A 268 0.75 -14.86 13.73
N GLY A 269 1.83 -15.49 14.21
CA GLY A 269 2.46 -16.61 13.49
C GLY A 269 1.53 -17.80 13.34
N GLU A 270 0.70 -18.09 14.34
CA GLU A 270 -0.28 -19.19 14.31
C GLU A 270 -1.35 -18.97 13.23
N LEU A 271 -1.91 -17.76 13.13
CA LEU A 271 -2.93 -17.44 12.13
C LEU A 271 -2.36 -17.49 10.71
N GLU A 272 -1.15 -16.97 10.51
CA GLU A 272 -0.47 -17.04 9.21
C GLU A 272 -0.15 -18.48 8.84
N GLN A 273 0.45 -19.27 9.74
CA GLN A 273 0.74 -20.69 9.49
C GLN A 273 -0.53 -21.47 9.14
N ALA A 274 -1.62 -21.28 9.88
CA ALA A 274 -2.90 -21.93 9.61
C ALA A 274 -3.41 -21.57 8.20
N GLN A 275 -3.36 -20.29 7.83
CA GLN A 275 -3.81 -19.84 6.52
C GLN A 275 -2.94 -20.41 5.37
N PHE A 276 -1.62 -20.42 5.53
CA PHE A 276 -0.70 -21.03 4.57
C PHE A 276 -0.95 -22.54 4.41
N ASN A 277 -1.20 -23.25 5.51
CA ASN A 277 -1.51 -24.68 5.49
C ASN A 277 -2.86 -24.96 4.81
N GLN A 278 -3.88 -24.13 5.03
CA GLN A 278 -5.16 -24.24 4.32
C GLN A 278 -5.00 -24.08 2.80
N ILE A 279 -4.17 -23.11 2.37
CA ILE A 279 -3.86 -22.89 0.94
C ILE A 279 -3.19 -24.13 0.35
N LYS A 280 -2.12 -24.64 0.97
CA LYS A 280 -1.42 -25.84 0.49
C LYS A 280 -2.32 -27.07 0.44
N SER A 281 -3.10 -27.29 1.49
CA SER A 281 -4.00 -28.44 1.62
C SER A 281 -5.05 -28.48 0.51
N LEU A 282 -5.63 -27.33 0.16
CA LEU A 282 -6.67 -27.26 -0.86
C LEU A 282 -6.11 -27.38 -2.28
N PHE A 283 -5.07 -26.60 -2.60
CA PHE A 283 -4.56 -26.49 -3.96
C PHE A 283 -3.52 -27.58 -4.27
N SER A 284 -3.98 -28.83 -4.37
CA SER A 284 -3.21 -29.94 -4.92
C SER A 284 -3.15 -29.90 -6.46
N GLY A 285 -2.27 -30.70 -7.07
CA GLY A 285 -2.24 -30.87 -8.53
C GLY A 285 -3.60 -31.34 -9.08
N ASP A 286 -4.26 -32.28 -8.40
CA ASP A 286 -5.59 -32.77 -8.75
C ASP A 286 -6.65 -31.67 -8.67
N PHE A 287 -6.60 -30.82 -7.64
CA PHE A 287 -7.53 -29.69 -7.51
C PHE A 287 -7.38 -28.74 -8.70
N ILE A 288 -6.14 -28.33 -9.00
CA ILE A 288 -5.86 -27.41 -10.12
C ILE A 288 -6.31 -28.04 -11.44
N GLN A 289 -5.97 -29.31 -11.69
CA GLN A 289 -6.37 -29.99 -12.93
C GLN A 289 -7.88 -30.17 -13.06
N ARG A 290 -8.58 -30.42 -11.96
CA ARG A 290 -10.04 -30.60 -11.94
C ARG A 290 -10.79 -29.30 -12.18
N TYR A 291 -10.33 -28.20 -11.60
CA TYR A 291 -11.06 -26.92 -11.61
C TYR A 291 -10.54 -25.92 -12.64
N ARG A 292 -9.38 -26.15 -13.26
CA ARG A 292 -8.85 -25.25 -14.30
C ARG A 292 -9.89 -25.01 -15.39
N LEU A 293 -10.01 -23.75 -15.80
CA LEU A 293 -10.82 -23.40 -16.96
C LEU A 293 -10.25 -24.02 -18.23
N ALA A 294 -11.11 -24.25 -19.23
CA ALA A 294 -10.67 -24.68 -20.55
C ALA A 294 -10.30 -23.48 -21.43
N GLU A 295 -10.96 -22.34 -21.21
CA GLU A 295 -10.70 -21.10 -21.92
C GLU A 295 -9.45 -20.39 -21.40
N GLU A 296 -8.65 -19.87 -22.32
CA GLU A 296 -7.49 -19.03 -22.02
C GLU A 296 -7.87 -17.54 -21.97
N ALA A 297 -7.06 -16.74 -21.26
CA ALA A 297 -7.19 -15.29 -21.35
C ALA A 297 -6.79 -14.80 -22.76
N PRO A 298 -7.37 -13.69 -23.25
CA PRO A 298 -7.09 -13.17 -24.60
C PRO A 298 -5.67 -12.57 -24.76
N PHE A 299 -4.90 -12.49 -23.67
CA PHE A 299 -3.49 -12.14 -23.60
C PHE A 299 -2.78 -13.18 -22.72
N THR A 300 -1.45 -13.17 -22.69
CA THR A 300 -0.67 -13.99 -21.73
C THR A 300 -0.51 -13.23 -20.41
N PRO A 301 -1.16 -13.64 -19.30
CA PRO A 301 -0.96 -13.01 -18.00
C PRO A 301 0.37 -13.47 -17.41
N VAL A 302 1.25 -12.55 -17.08
CA VAL A 302 2.53 -12.82 -16.43
C VAL A 302 2.47 -12.29 -15.00
N PHE A 303 2.50 -13.18 -14.02
CA PHE A 303 2.53 -12.81 -12.61
C PHE A 303 3.97 -12.78 -12.11
N VAL A 304 4.46 -11.61 -11.73
CA VAL A 304 5.79 -11.44 -11.11
C VAL A 304 5.62 -11.40 -9.60
N VAL A 305 6.05 -12.48 -8.94
CA VAL A 305 5.78 -12.76 -7.52
C VAL A 305 7.05 -12.97 -6.72
N GLY A 306 6.93 -12.91 -5.40
CA GLY A 306 8.04 -13.12 -4.46
C GLY A 306 7.83 -12.33 -3.18
N MET A 307 8.79 -12.34 -2.28
CA MET A 307 8.76 -11.40 -1.16
C MET A 307 8.98 -9.96 -1.66
N PRO A 308 8.38 -8.95 -1.01
CA PRO A 308 8.76 -7.56 -1.29
C PRO A 308 10.28 -7.40 -1.22
N ARG A 309 10.85 -6.56 -2.09
CA ARG A 309 12.31 -6.30 -2.14
C ARG A 309 13.17 -7.48 -2.66
N SER A 310 12.56 -8.53 -3.21
CA SER A 310 13.29 -9.63 -3.87
C SER A 310 13.67 -9.39 -5.34
N GLY A 311 13.44 -8.19 -5.88
CA GLY A 311 13.77 -7.84 -7.27
C GLY A 311 12.60 -7.84 -8.26
N THR A 312 11.37 -8.09 -7.80
CA THR A 312 10.15 -8.10 -8.64
C THR A 312 9.97 -6.85 -9.51
N SER A 313 10.30 -5.67 -8.97
CA SER A 313 10.15 -4.41 -9.72
C SER A 313 11.20 -4.23 -10.82
N LEU A 314 12.41 -4.80 -10.65
CA LEU A 314 13.43 -4.82 -11.70
C LEU A 314 12.99 -5.74 -12.84
N VAL A 315 12.50 -6.94 -12.50
CA VAL A 315 11.97 -7.91 -13.47
C VAL A 315 10.84 -7.31 -14.29
N GLU A 316 9.87 -6.67 -13.64
CA GLU A 316 8.79 -6.00 -14.35
C GLU A 316 9.31 -4.89 -15.26
N GLN A 317 10.28 -4.09 -14.81
CA GLN A 317 10.84 -3.00 -15.61
C GLN A 317 11.57 -3.51 -16.86
N ILE A 318 12.30 -4.61 -16.75
CA ILE A 318 12.96 -5.28 -17.89
C ILE A 318 11.91 -5.77 -18.89
N LEU A 319 10.89 -6.50 -18.42
CA LEU A 319 9.85 -7.06 -19.27
C LEU A 319 9.01 -5.96 -19.93
N ALA A 320 8.61 -4.94 -19.18
CA ALA A 320 7.79 -3.83 -19.67
C ALA A 320 8.50 -2.91 -20.67
N SER A 321 9.81 -3.11 -20.89
CA SER A 321 10.56 -2.42 -21.94
C SER A 321 10.48 -3.12 -23.29
N HIS A 322 9.87 -4.31 -23.35
CA HIS A 322 9.55 -5.01 -24.59
C HIS A 322 8.28 -4.44 -25.25
N SER A 323 8.29 -4.25 -26.56
CA SER A 323 7.23 -3.61 -27.35
C SER A 323 5.84 -4.26 -27.21
N LYS A 324 5.80 -5.58 -26.99
CA LYS A 324 4.58 -6.40 -26.77
C LYS A 324 4.12 -6.52 -25.31
N VAL A 325 4.82 -5.94 -24.35
CA VAL A 325 4.54 -6.11 -22.93
C VAL A 325 3.93 -4.83 -22.34
N PHE A 326 2.85 -4.99 -21.59
CA PHE A 326 2.36 -3.96 -20.69
C PHE A 326 2.70 -4.32 -19.24
N GLY A 327 3.54 -3.52 -18.59
CA GLY A 327 3.79 -3.68 -17.16
C GLY A 327 2.75 -2.91 -16.35
N ALA A 328 1.80 -3.65 -15.77
CA ALA A 328 0.61 -3.12 -15.11
C ALA A 328 0.85 -2.71 -13.64
N GLY A 329 2.06 -2.91 -13.11
CA GLY A 329 2.39 -2.62 -11.71
C GLY A 329 1.71 -3.55 -10.72
N GLU A 330 1.47 -3.02 -9.51
CA GLU A 330 0.84 -3.73 -8.39
C GLU A 330 -0.69 -3.67 -8.50
N LEU A 331 -1.27 -4.59 -9.27
CA LEU A 331 -2.71 -4.68 -9.49
C LEU A 331 -3.47 -5.16 -8.25
N GLN A 332 -4.62 -4.54 -7.97
CA GLN A 332 -5.52 -4.94 -6.88
C GLN A 332 -6.59 -5.96 -7.32
N ASP A 333 -6.63 -6.32 -8.60
CA ASP A 333 -7.72 -7.10 -9.21
C ASP A 333 -7.80 -8.52 -8.66
N MET A 334 -6.66 -9.14 -8.36
CA MET A 334 -6.66 -10.42 -7.67
C MET A 334 -7.26 -10.31 -6.27
N ASN A 335 -7.01 -9.22 -5.53
CA ASN A 335 -7.67 -9.00 -4.24
C ASN A 335 -9.19 -8.84 -4.41
N GLU A 336 -9.63 -8.18 -5.47
CA GLU A 336 -11.06 -8.06 -5.80
C GLU A 336 -11.69 -9.43 -6.11
N VAL A 337 -10.99 -10.27 -6.87
CA VAL A 337 -11.39 -11.67 -7.11
C VAL A 337 -11.55 -12.43 -5.78
N ILE A 338 -10.61 -12.27 -4.85
CA ILE A 338 -10.68 -12.89 -3.51
C ILE A 338 -11.87 -12.36 -2.70
N THR A 339 -12.11 -11.05 -2.68
CA THR A 339 -13.27 -10.45 -1.99
C THR A 339 -14.60 -10.98 -2.53
N ARG A 340 -14.71 -11.12 -3.86
CA ARG A 340 -15.90 -11.71 -4.50
C ARG A 340 -16.08 -13.18 -4.14
N LEU A 341 -14.99 -13.94 -4.15
CA LEU A 341 -15.00 -15.35 -3.73
C LEU A 341 -15.55 -15.50 -2.32
N GLN A 342 -15.08 -14.70 -1.37
CA GLN A 342 -15.58 -14.70 0.01
C GLN A 342 -17.07 -14.33 0.10
N THR A 343 -17.55 -13.46 -0.79
CA THR A 343 -18.98 -13.12 -0.88
C THR A 343 -19.81 -14.30 -1.38
N ILE A 344 -19.32 -15.03 -2.39
CA ILE A 344 -20.01 -16.17 -2.98
C ILE A 344 -20.01 -17.37 -2.02
N THR A 345 -18.87 -17.66 -1.38
CA THR A 345 -18.72 -18.82 -0.49
C THR A 345 -19.21 -18.56 0.93
N ALA A 346 -19.38 -17.29 1.31
CA ALA A 346 -19.57 -16.84 2.70
C ALA A 346 -18.49 -17.34 3.66
N LYS A 347 -17.28 -17.62 3.15
CA LYS A 347 -16.14 -18.20 3.88
C LYS A 347 -14.84 -17.47 3.55
N PRO A 348 -13.85 -17.43 4.45
CA PRO A 348 -12.54 -16.85 4.16
C PRO A 348 -11.82 -17.66 3.08
N PHE A 349 -10.94 -17.02 2.30
CA PHE A 349 -10.10 -17.73 1.34
C PHE A 349 -9.08 -18.61 2.08
N PRO A 350 -8.88 -19.88 1.68
CA PRO A 350 -9.37 -20.52 0.45
C PRO A 350 -10.60 -21.45 0.64
N GLU A 351 -11.33 -21.33 1.75
CA GLU A 351 -12.41 -22.26 2.09
C GLU A 351 -13.61 -22.16 1.13
N GLY A 352 -14.18 -23.32 0.76
CA GLY A 352 -15.39 -23.43 -0.07
C GLY A 352 -15.17 -23.32 -1.58
N LEU A 353 -13.92 -23.19 -2.05
CA LEU A 353 -13.63 -23.15 -3.49
C LEU A 353 -13.93 -24.48 -4.19
N ASP A 354 -13.85 -25.60 -3.48
CA ASP A 354 -14.24 -26.93 -3.96
C ASP A 354 -15.76 -27.07 -4.24
N GLN A 355 -16.56 -26.10 -3.80
CA GLN A 355 -18.01 -26.07 -4.00
C GLN A 355 -18.41 -25.19 -5.20
N LEU A 356 -17.45 -24.48 -5.80
CA LEU A 356 -17.70 -23.59 -6.93
C LEU A 356 -17.76 -24.35 -8.25
N SER A 357 -18.75 -24.00 -9.07
CA SER A 357 -18.85 -24.48 -10.45
C SER A 357 -17.90 -23.73 -11.40
N ALA A 358 -17.64 -24.31 -12.57
CA ALA A 358 -16.86 -23.68 -13.63
C ALA A 358 -17.40 -22.28 -14.04
N THR A 359 -18.72 -22.07 -13.97
CA THR A 359 -19.34 -20.76 -14.25
C THR A 359 -18.91 -19.69 -13.25
N HIS A 360 -18.74 -20.03 -11.97
CA HIS A 360 -18.24 -19.09 -10.96
C HIS A 360 -16.81 -18.68 -11.30
N TYR A 361 -15.93 -19.65 -11.56
CA TYR A 361 -14.54 -19.38 -11.96
C TYR A 361 -14.46 -18.54 -13.24
N ARG A 362 -15.26 -18.86 -14.25
CA ARG A 362 -15.33 -18.09 -15.50
C ARG A 362 -15.74 -16.64 -15.27
N THR A 363 -16.72 -16.42 -14.39
CA THR A 363 -17.18 -15.06 -14.04
C THR A 363 -16.06 -14.26 -13.35
N LEU A 364 -15.27 -14.90 -12.49
CA LEU A 364 -14.15 -14.26 -11.80
C LEU A 364 -13.00 -13.94 -12.78
N ALA A 365 -12.64 -14.89 -13.64
CA ALA A 365 -11.64 -14.70 -14.68
C ALA A 365 -12.03 -13.58 -15.65
N ALA A 366 -13.29 -13.56 -16.10
CA ALA A 366 -13.80 -12.55 -17.03
C ALA A 366 -13.69 -11.13 -16.47
N ARG A 367 -13.92 -10.92 -15.16
CA ARG A 367 -13.79 -9.58 -14.55
C ARG A 367 -12.34 -9.10 -14.52
N TYR A 368 -11.40 -9.97 -14.15
CA TYR A 368 -9.97 -9.63 -14.20
C TYR A 368 -9.56 -9.27 -15.64
N VAL A 369 -9.96 -10.10 -16.61
CA VAL A 369 -9.66 -9.87 -18.04
C VAL A 369 -10.27 -8.56 -18.54
N GLU A 370 -11.55 -8.30 -18.26
CA GLU A 370 -12.26 -7.09 -18.69
C GLU A 370 -11.54 -5.85 -18.18
N ARG A 371 -11.25 -5.78 -16.87
CA ARG A 371 -10.56 -4.64 -16.27
C ARG A 371 -9.19 -4.43 -16.89
N VAL A 372 -8.37 -5.49 -16.95
CA VAL A 372 -6.98 -5.38 -17.42
C VAL A 372 -6.92 -5.04 -18.91
N SER A 373 -7.87 -5.54 -19.72
CA SER A 373 -7.94 -5.26 -21.17
C SER A 373 -8.35 -3.82 -21.49
N THR A 374 -8.92 -3.07 -20.54
CA THR A 374 -9.21 -1.64 -20.76
C THR A 374 -7.98 -0.75 -20.71
N GLU A 375 -6.89 -1.23 -20.12
CA GLU A 375 -5.66 -0.45 -19.94
C GLU A 375 -4.73 -0.52 -21.15
N THR A 376 -4.86 -1.56 -21.99
CA THR A 376 -3.86 -1.87 -23.02
C THR A 376 -4.35 -2.89 -24.05
N ASP A 377 -3.77 -2.84 -25.25
CA ASP A 377 -3.95 -3.83 -26.33
C ASP A 377 -2.76 -4.80 -26.46
N LYS A 378 -1.80 -4.74 -25.54
CA LYS A 378 -0.58 -5.57 -25.56
C LYS A 378 -0.91 -7.05 -25.35
N SER A 379 -0.18 -7.92 -26.04
CA SER A 379 -0.40 -9.38 -26.01
C SER A 379 0.13 -10.05 -24.74
N VAL A 380 1.00 -9.39 -23.99
CA VAL A 380 1.53 -9.85 -22.71
C VAL A 380 1.32 -8.77 -21.66
N ILE A 381 0.75 -9.15 -20.52
CA ILE A 381 0.47 -8.22 -19.44
C ILE A 381 1.13 -8.73 -18.17
N VAL A 382 2.01 -7.91 -17.60
CA VAL A 382 2.74 -8.23 -16.37
C VAL A 382 2.00 -7.61 -15.18
N ASP A 383 1.39 -8.47 -14.38
CA ASP A 383 0.87 -8.15 -13.05
C ASP A 383 1.99 -8.41 -12.03
N LYS A 384 2.62 -7.32 -11.57
CA LYS A 384 3.67 -7.39 -10.56
C LYS A 384 3.07 -7.03 -9.22
N MET A 385 2.50 -8.01 -8.55
CA MET A 385 2.11 -7.95 -7.14
C MET A 385 2.87 -9.05 -6.39
N PRO A 386 3.90 -8.72 -5.57
CA PRO A 386 4.76 -9.72 -4.95
C PRO A 386 3.96 -10.81 -4.21
N HIS A 387 2.97 -10.39 -3.42
CA HIS A 387 2.08 -11.25 -2.62
C HIS A 387 1.12 -12.13 -3.40
N ASN A 388 0.99 -11.97 -4.72
CA ASN A 388 0.22 -12.93 -5.53
C ASN A 388 0.82 -14.35 -5.45
N PHE A 389 2.02 -14.53 -4.87
CA PHE A 389 2.54 -15.84 -4.44
C PHE A 389 1.53 -16.64 -3.58
N ARG A 390 0.61 -15.97 -2.87
CA ARG A 390 -0.42 -16.62 -2.05
C ARG A 390 -1.59 -17.17 -2.87
N TYR A 391 -1.77 -16.69 -4.10
CA TYR A 391 -2.95 -16.96 -4.93
C TYR A 391 -2.61 -17.79 -6.18
N LEU A 392 -1.40 -18.32 -6.28
CA LEU A 392 -0.91 -18.99 -7.47
C LEU A 392 -1.76 -20.21 -7.89
N GLY A 393 -2.25 -21.00 -6.93
CA GLY A 393 -3.17 -22.10 -7.22
C GLY A 393 -4.50 -21.63 -7.86
N LEU A 394 -5.06 -20.52 -7.38
CA LEU A 394 -6.26 -19.91 -7.99
C LEU A 394 -5.95 -19.30 -9.35
N ILE A 395 -4.81 -18.62 -9.51
CA ILE A 395 -4.35 -18.07 -10.78
C ILE A 395 -4.25 -19.18 -11.84
N ALA A 396 -3.68 -20.33 -11.49
CA ALA A 396 -3.59 -21.48 -12.38
C ALA A 396 -4.97 -22.07 -12.76
N VAL A 397 -5.95 -21.98 -11.85
CA VAL A 397 -7.33 -22.37 -12.12
C VAL A 397 -8.02 -21.40 -13.08
N LEU A 398 -7.84 -20.09 -12.88
CA LEU A 398 -8.53 -19.04 -13.65
C LEU A 398 -7.88 -18.80 -15.02
N PHE A 399 -6.57 -18.97 -15.15
CA PHE A 399 -5.81 -18.58 -16.34
C PHE A 399 -4.87 -19.71 -16.79
N PRO A 400 -5.35 -20.65 -17.61
CA PRO A 400 -4.56 -21.78 -18.07
C PRO A 400 -3.32 -21.38 -18.88
N ASN A 401 -3.27 -20.18 -19.46
CA ASN A 401 -2.11 -19.65 -20.18
C ASN A 401 -1.23 -18.72 -19.33
N ALA A 402 -1.51 -18.54 -18.04
CA ALA A 402 -0.67 -17.71 -17.17
C ALA A 402 0.75 -18.27 -17.03
N ARG A 403 1.70 -17.34 -16.89
CA ARG A 403 3.13 -17.56 -16.62
C ARG A 403 3.50 -16.89 -15.31
N ILE A 404 4.30 -17.55 -14.49
CA ILE A 404 4.69 -17.03 -13.17
C ILE A 404 6.21 -16.88 -13.15
N ILE A 405 6.70 -15.67 -12.87
CA ILE A 405 8.11 -15.42 -12.61
C ILE A 405 8.26 -15.18 -11.12
N HIS A 406 8.85 -16.14 -10.43
CA HIS A 406 9.11 -16.08 -9.01
C HIS A 406 10.50 -15.49 -8.77
N CYS A 407 10.55 -14.30 -8.17
CA CYS A 407 11.77 -13.58 -7.84
C CYS A 407 12.22 -13.94 -6.43
N GLN A 408 13.40 -14.55 -6.33
CA GLN A 408 14.05 -14.89 -5.08
C GLN A 408 15.36 -14.12 -4.96
N ARG A 409 15.71 -13.75 -3.73
CA ARG A 409 16.96 -13.06 -3.37
C ARG A 409 17.48 -13.70 -2.09
N ASP A 410 18.75 -13.47 -1.74
CA ASP A 410 19.28 -13.89 -0.43
C ASP A 410 18.29 -13.55 0.71
N PRO A 411 17.93 -14.53 1.57
CA PRO A 411 16.93 -14.34 2.63
C PRO A 411 17.24 -13.21 3.60
N MET A 412 18.52 -13.08 4.00
CA MET A 412 18.95 -12.05 4.95
C MET A 412 18.86 -10.66 4.31
N ASP A 413 19.32 -10.51 3.07
CA ASP A 413 19.19 -9.28 2.30
C ASP A 413 17.74 -8.88 2.05
N THR A 414 16.88 -9.85 1.74
CA THR A 414 15.46 -9.63 1.47
C THR A 414 14.76 -9.15 2.74
N CYS A 415 14.89 -9.92 3.82
CA CYS A 415 14.29 -9.60 5.10
C CYS A 415 14.86 -8.29 5.67
N PHE A 416 16.17 -8.08 5.64
CA PHE A 416 16.73 -6.82 6.11
C PHE A 416 16.26 -5.63 5.28
N SER A 417 16.19 -5.77 3.94
CA SER A 417 15.62 -4.71 3.11
C SER A 417 14.14 -4.45 3.40
N ILE A 418 13.38 -5.46 3.82
CA ILE A 418 12.00 -5.27 4.28
C ILE A 418 11.98 -4.53 5.61
N TYR A 419 12.82 -4.95 6.56
CA TYR A 419 12.93 -4.35 7.89
C TYR A 419 13.35 -2.87 7.84
N LYS A 420 14.20 -2.48 6.87
CA LYS A 420 14.57 -1.07 6.63
C LYS A 420 13.41 -0.20 6.12
N GLN A 421 12.49 -0.79 5.38
CA GLN A 421 11.43 -0.08 4.67
C GLN A 421 10.19 0.07 5.55
N LEU A 422 9.65 1.29 5.62
CA LEU A 422 8.40 1.54 6.31
C LEU A 422 7.22 1.02 5.45
N PHE A 423 6.75 -0.18 5.75
CA PHE A 423 5.60 -0.81 5.08
C PHE A 423 4.24 -0.41 5.69
N SER A 424 3.19 -0.52 4.85
CA SER A 424 1.78 -0.38 5.26
C SER A 424 1.36 -1.46 6.25
N GLU A 425 0.17 -1.30 6.84
CA GLU A 425 -0.32 -2.18 7.92
C GLU A 425 -0.71 -3.58 7.44
N SER A 426 -0.80 -3.78 6.13
CA SER A 426 -0.96 -5.08 5.49
C SER A 426 0.28 -5.97 5.59
N HIS A 427 1.38 -5.47 6.17
CA HIS A 427 2.64 -6.20 6.36
C HIS A 427 3.09 -6.18 7.82
N PRO A 428 2.29 -6.71 8.77
CA PRO A 428 2.58 -6.61 10.19
C PRO A 428 3.87 -7.32 10.62
N TYR A 429 4.36 -8.26 9.80
CA TYR A 429 5.64 -8.95 10.02
C TYR A 429 6.86 -8.06 9.75
N ALA A 430 6.73 -6.99 8.95
CA ALA A 430 7.89 -6.27 8.39
C ALA A 430 8.74 -5.53 9.44
N CYS A 431 8.16 -5.18 10.58
CA CYS A 431 8.82 -4.40 11.63
C CYS A 431 9.34 -5.23 12.81
N ASP A 432 9.33 -6.56 12.74
CA ASP A 432 9.89 -7.43 13.80
C ASP A 432 10.73 -8.55 13.18
N GLN A 433 11.98 -8.67 13.59
CA GLN A 433 12.93 -9.63 13.02
C GLN A 433 12.47 -11.09 13.12
N ALA A 434 11.86 -11.49 14.25
CA ALA A 434 11.40 -12.86 14.43
C ALA A 434 10.13 -13.15 13.62
N ALA A 435 9.18 -12.21 13.61
CA ALA A 435 7.99 -12.29 12.78
C ALA A 435 8.34 -12.38 11.29
N LEU A 436 9.31 -11.58 10.85
CA LEU A 436 9.77 -11.54 9.47
C LEU A 436 10.45 -12.85 9.05
N GLY A 437 11.37 -13.37 9.88
CA GLY A 437 12.00 -14.67 9.62
C GLY A 437 10.97 -15.81 9.56
N HIS A 438 10.04 -15.86 10.52
CA HIS A 438 8.95 -16.84 10.52
C HIS A 438 8.09 -16.74 9.26
N TYR A 439 7.63 -15.54 8.89
CA TYR A 439 6.83 -15.33 7.68
C TYR A 439 7.59 -15.72 6.40
N TYR A 440 8.89 -15.42 6.33
CA TYR A 440 9.72 -15.79 5.18
C TYR A 440 9.78 -17.30 4.99
N ARG A 441 9.88 -18.09 6.06
CA ARG A 441 9.84 -19.56 5.98
C ARG A 441 8.49 -20.07 5.51
N LEU A 442 7.37 -19.50 5.99
CA LEU A 442 6.04 -19.82 5.48
C LEU A 442 5.95 -19.57 3.97
N TYR A 443 6.50 -18.45 3.51
CA TYR A 443 6.61 -18.11 2.09
C TYR A 443 7.44 -19.14 1.31
N GLN A 444 8.62 -19.53 1.80
CA GLN A 444 9.47 -20.52 1.14
C GLN A 444 8.78 -21.89 1.02
N ASP A 445 8.16 -22.34 2.10
CA ASP A 445 7.37 -23.58 2.15
C ASP A 445 6.20 -23.55 1.14
N LEU A 446 5.51 -22.41 1.02
CA LEU A 446 4.44 -22.24 0.04
C LEU A 446 4.93 -22.22 -1.41
N ILE A 447 6.06 -21.56 -1.69
CA ILE A 447 6.69 -21.59 -3.02
C ILE A 447 7.15 -23.00 -3.40
N ALA A 448 7.69 -23.77 -2.44
CA ALA A 448 8.06 -25.17 -2.66
C ALA A 448 6.85 -26.01 -3.05
N HIS A 449 5.72 -25.83 -2.35
CA HIS A 449 4.44 -26.45 -2.72
C HIS A 449 4.01 -26.10 -4.14
N TRP A 450 4.07 -24.81 -4.53
CA TRP A 450 3.73 -24.40 -5.89
C TRP A 450 4.64 -24.99 -6.96
N SER A 451 5.94 -25.05 -6.70
CA SER A 451 6.90 -25.67 -7.61
C SER A 451 6.62 -27.17 -7.81
N GLN A 452 6.07 -27.84 -6.78
CA GLN A 452 5.68 -29.24 -6.85
C GLN A 452 4.37 -29.46 -7.63
N VAL A 453 3.33 -28.65 -7.39
CA VAL A 453 1.99 -28.90 -7.99
C VAL A 453 1.81 -28.30 -9.38
N MET A 454 2.70 -27.39 -9.81
CA MET A 454 2.63 -26.75 -11.13
C MET A 454 4.03 -26.34 -11.67
N PRO A 455 4.97 -27.29 -11.82
CA PRO A 455 6.36 -27.01 -12.17
C PRO A 455 6.52 -26.24 -13.50
N ASP A 456 5.70 -26.53 -14.51
CA ASP A 456 5.81 -25.91 -15.84
C ASP A 456 5.30 -24.46 -15.89
N LYS A 457 4.71 -23.97 -14.79
CA LYS A 457 4.12 -22.64 -14.70
C LYS A 457 5.04 -21.61 -14.07
N ILE A 458 6.12 -22.02 -13.42
CA ILE A 458 6.95 -21.13 -12.60
C ILE A 458 8.38 -21.10 -13.13
N LEU A 459 8.85 -19.91 -13.49
CA LEU A 459 10.27 -19.61 -13.66
C LEU A 459 10.81 -19.06 -12.34
N ASN A 460 11.68 -19.83 -11.68
CA ASN A 460 12.42 -19.36 -10.52
C ASN A 460 13.62 -18.52 -10.97
N LEU A 461 13.69 -17.27 -10.50
CA LEU A 461 14.73 -16.32 -10.84
C LEU A 461 15.42 -15.80 -9.58
N GLN A 462 16.72 -16.10 -9.47
CA GLN A 462 17.57 -15.56 -8.42
C GLN A 462 18.04 -14.15 -8.80
N TYR A 463 17.86 -13.19 -7.90
CA TYR A 463 18.19 -11.78 -8.10
C TYR A 463 19.68 -11.58 -8.36
N GLU A 464 20.54 -12.25 -7.60
CA GLU A 464 21.99 -12.18 -7.72
C GLU A 464 22.45 -12.63 -9.11
N ASP A 465 21.85 -13.70 -9.66
CA ASP A 465 22.15 -14.14 -11.01
C ASP A 465 21.66 -13.12 -12.06
N LEU A 466 20.48 -12.51 -11.87
CA LEU A 466 19.98 -11.47 -12.79
C LEU A 466 20.94 -10.26 -12.81
N VAL A 467 21.52 -9.91 -11.67
CA VAL A 467 22.51 -8.84 -11.56
C VAL A 467 23.85 -9.22 -12.20
N ALA A 468 24.26 -10.49 -12.07
CA ALA A 468 25.52 -10.97 -12.62
C ALA A 468 25.46 -11.23 -14.14
N GLU A 469 24.34 -11.74 -14.62
CA GLU A 469 24.15 -12.30 -15.98
C GLU A 469 22.91 -11.68 -16.66
N THR A 470 22.79 -10.35 -16.61
CA THR A 470 21.56 -9.62 -16.97
C THR A 470 21.00 -10.00 -18.33
N GLU A 471 21.83 -10.03 -19.38
CA GLU A 471 21.34 -10.33 -20.72
C GLU A 471 20.82 -11.77 -20.82
N GLN A 472 21.56 -12.74 -20.28
CA GLN A 472 21.19 -14.15 -20.31
C GLN A 472 19.86 -14.39 -19.57
N LYS A 473 19.72 -13.84 -18.36
CA LYS A 473 18.48 -13.97 -17.58
C LYS A 473 17.33 -13.19 -18.21
N THR A 474 17.58 -12.05 -18.84
CA THR A 474 16.56 -11.31 -19.61
C THR A 474 16.02 -12.16 -20.76
N ARG A 475 16.91 -12.76 -21.56
CA ARG A 475 16.53 -13.68 -22.65
C ARG A 475 15.74 -14.88 -22.13
N GLN A 476 16.14 -15.46 -20.99
CA GLN A 476 15.43 -16.56 -20.35
C GLN A 476 14.00 -16.15 -19.94
N MET A 477 13.82 -14.99 -19.31
CA MET A 477 12.48 -14.49 -18.93
C MET A 477 11.60 -14.22 -20.15
N LEU A 478 12.14 -13.61 -21.20
CA LEU A 478 11.41 -13.34 -22.44
C LEU A 478 10.97 -14.64 -23.12
N ALA A 479 11.88 -15.61 -23.27
CA ALA A 479 11.58 -16.91 -23.84
C ALA A 479 10.49 -17.65 -23.03
N PHE A 480 10.55 -17.61 -21.70
CA PHE A 480 9.52 -18.18 -20.83
C PHE A 480 8.14 -17.54 -21.02
N CYS A 481 8.10 -16.24 -21.35
CA CYS A 481 6.89 -15.50 -21.69
C CYS A 481 6.47 -15.65 -23.16
N GLY A 482 7.19 -16.44 -23.97
CA GLY A 482 6.93 -16.58 -25.41
C GLY A 482 7.27 -15.34 -26.23
N LEU A 483 8.25 -14.54 -25.77
CA LEU A 483 8.70 -13.32 -26.40
C LEU A 483 10.09 -13.48 -27.01
N GLU A 484 10.32 -12.80 -28.14
CA GLU A 484 11.65 -12.65 -28.71
C GLU A 484 12.47 -11.63 -27.92
N PHE A 485 13.79 -11.61 -28.14
CA PHE A 485 14.64 -10.63 -27.49
C PHE A 485 14.55 -9.27 -28.18
N GLU A 486 14.32 -8.22 -27.39
CA GLU A 486 14.43 -6.83 -27.81
C GLU A 486 15.53 -6.12 -27.00
N PRO A 487 16.46 -5.36 -27.65
CA PRO A 487 17.54 -4.66 -26.95
C PRO A 487 17.07 -3.67 -25.88
N ASP A 488 15.89 -3.10 -26.03
CA ASP A 488 15.30 -2.14 -25.09
C ASP A 488 15.10 -2.74 -23.69
N CYS A 489 14.94 -4.07 -23.58
CA CYS A 489 14.89 -4.77 -22.30
C CYS A 489 16.17 -4.62 -21.47
N LEU A 490 17.34 -4.43 -22.10
CA LEU A 490 18.60 -4.17 -21.40
C LEU A 490 18.80 -2.69 -21.06
N SER A 491 18.05 -1.81 -21.72
CA SER A 491 18.05 -0.35 -21.50
C SER A 491 16.81 0.13 -20.71
N PHE A 492 16.12 -0.80 -20.05
CA PHE A 492 15.03 -0.66 -19.06
C PHE A 492 14.97 0.66 -18.22
N PHE A 493 16.12 1.18 -17.80
CA PHE A 493 16.25 2.34 -16.92
C PHE A 493 16.01 3.68 -17.66
N THR A 494 15.96 3.65 -18.99
CA THR A 494 15.64 4.80 -19.84
C THR A 494 14.14 5.03 -20.00
N THR A 495 13.31 4.05 -19.62
CA THR A 495 11.86 4.06 -19.81
C THR A 495 11.18 5.15 -18.97
N ARG A 496 10.31 5.94 -19.61
CA ARG A 496 9.56 7.05 -18.97
C ARG A 496 8.25 6.64 -18.31
N ARG A 497 7.93 5.34 -18.23
CA ARG A 497 6.70 4.87 -17.58
C ARG A 497 6.63 5.31 -16.12
N ILE A 498 5.41 5.45 -15.61
CA ILE A 498 5.16 5.67 -14.19
C ILE A 498 5.48 4.38 -13.45
N VAL A 499 6.26 4.48 -12.36
CA VAL A 499 6.67 3.33 -11.56
C VAL A 499 6.26 3.57 -10.11
N ASN A 500 5.15 2.95 -9.69
CA ASN A 500 4.57 3.10 -8.36
C ASN A 500 5.03 1.96 -7.45
N THR A 501 6.25 2.03 -6.94
CA THR A 501 6.80 1.04 -6.01
C THR A 501 7.80 1.69 -5.05
N PRO A 502 7.98 1.19 -3.81
CA PRO A 502 9.04 1.67 -2.91
C PRO A 502 10.45 1.61 -3.52
N SER A 503 10.64 0.75 -4.53
CA SER A 503 11.91 0.56 -5.26
C SER A 503 12.11 1.54 -6.43
N GLN A 504 11.27 2.58 -6.57
CA GLN A 504 11.20 3.41 -7.77
C GLN A 504 12.56 4.01 -8.18
N ALA A 505 13.30 4.60 -7.23
CA ALA A 505 14.60 5.20 -7.51
C ALA A 505 15.62 4.16 -8.02
N GLN A 506 15.51 2.91 -7.59
CA GLN A 506 16.46 1.83 -7.92
C GLN A 506 16.26 1.34 -9.36
N VAL A 507 15.01 1.22 -9.83
CA VAL A 507 14.72 0.71 -11.18
C VAL A 507 14.90 1.75 -12.28
N ARG A 508 15.13 3.02 -11.92
CA ARG A 508 15.52 4.11 -12.84
C ARG A 508 17.04 4.25 -12.98
N GLN A 509 17.81 3.32 -12.41
CA GLN A 509 19.27 3.30 -12.51
C GLN A 509 19.71 2.03 -13.24
N PRO A 510 20.91 2.05 -13.87
CA PRO A 510 21.57 0.83 -14.29
C PRO A 510 21.72 -0.15 -13.13
N ILE A 511 21.82 -1.44 -13.45
CA ILE A 511 22.02 -2.49 -12.45
C ILE A 511 23.27 -2.19 -11.61
N TYR A 512 23.13 -2.31 -10.29
CA TYR A 512 24.20 -2.08 -9.33
C TYR A 512 24.29 -3.23 -8.32
N LYS A 513 25.51 -3.51 -7.85
CA LYS A 513 25.80 -4.62 -6.93
C LYS A 513 25.71 -4.26 -5.45
N SER A 514 25.64 -2.96 -5.11
CA SER A 514 25.69 -2.49 -3.71
C SER A 514 24.51 -2.92 -2.84
N ALA A 515 23.46 -3.51 -3.41
CA ALA A 515 22.39 -4.10 -2.62
C ALA A 515 22.78 -5.46 -2.04
N VAL A 516 23.62 -6.23 -2.74
CA VAL A 516 23.95 -7.62 -2.41
C VAL A 516 24.84 -7.67 -1.17
N HIS A 517 24.45 -8.50 -0.20
CA HIS A 517 25.10 -8.69 1.10
C HIS A 517 25.16 -7.42 1.98
N HIS A 518 24.30 -6.43 1.73
CA HIS A 518 24.27 -5.20 2.55
C HIS A 518 23.93 -5.49 4.02
N TRP A 519 23.22 -6.59 4.30
CA TRP A 519 22.92 -7.02 5.66
C TRP A 519 24.17 -7.30 6.52
N GLN A 520 25.32 -7.61 5.91
CA GLN A 520 26.56 -7.95 6.63
C GLN A 520 27.08 -6.80 7.50
N HIS A 521 26.81 -5.54 7.10
CA HIS A 521 27.11 -4.37 7.92
C HIS A 521 26.32 -4.32 9.24
N TYR A 522 25.29 -5.17 9.38
CA TYR A 522 24.38 -5.24 10.50
C TYR A 522 24.34 -6.65 11.12
N GLU A 523 25.36 -7.49 10.87
CA GLU A 523 25.33 -8.90 11.28
C GLU A 523 25.08 -9.05 12.79
N GLU A 524 25.73 -8.24 13.64
CA GLU A 524 25.54 -8.30 15.10
C GLU A 524 24.10 -7.99 15.51
N GLN A 525 23.46 -7.01 14.87
CA GLN A 525 22.12 -6.55 15.22
C GLN A 525 21.01 -7.41 14.60
N LEU A 526 21.34 -8.23 13.60
CA LEU A 526 20.40 -9.11 12.87
C LEU A 526 20.43 -10.57 13.31
N GLN A 527 21.10 -10.90 14.42
CA GLN A 527 21.16 -12.27 14.93
C GLN A 527 19.77 -12.88 15.16
N ARG A 528 18.80 -12.07 15.64
CA ARG A 528 17.43 -12.56 15.85
C ARG A 528 16.72 -12.91 14.54
N LEU A 529 16.95 -12.15 13.47
CA LEU A 529 16.46 -12.48 12.14
C LEU A 529 17.12 -13.75 11.60
N LYS A 530 18.45 -13.86 11.72
CA LYS A 530 19.24 -15.02 11.29
C LYS A 530 18.72 -16.30 11.92
N SER A 531 18.60 -16.33 13.25
CA SER A 531 18.02 -17.48 13.97
C SER A 531 16.58 -17.77 13.54
N ALA A 532 15.76 -16.75 13.27
CA ALA A 532 14.39 -16.94 12.82
C ALA A 532 14.28 -17.44 11.37
N LEU A 533 15.33 -17.34 10.56
CA LEU A 533 15.39 -17.96 9.23
C LEU A 533 15.90 -19.40 9.28
N ASP A 534 16.76 -19.73 10.26
CA ASP A 534 17.41 -21.04 10.39
C ASP A 534 16.56 -22.12 11.09
N ASN A 535 15.63 -21.75 12.00
CA ASN A 535 14.73 -22.75 12.63
C ASN A 535 13.67 -23.30 11.66
#